data_AF-A0A2V5LAN3-F1
#
_entry.id   AF-A0A2V5LAN3-F1
#
_cell.length_a   1.000
_cell.length_b   1.000
_cell.length_c   1.000
_cell.angle_alpha   90.00
_cell.angle_beta   90.00
_cell.angle_gamma   90.00
#
_symmetry.space_group_name_H-M   'P 1'
#
loop_
_entity.id
_entity.type
_entity.pdbx_description
1 polymer ?
#
loop_
_entity_poly.entity_id
_entity_poly.type
_entity_poly.pdbx_seq_one_letter_code
_entity_poly.pdbx_strand_id
1 'polypeptide(L)'
;MEFPPDVYKGVCFKRLTNRFDGAFTLIELIVVITVIIILTGLVLSTVGYAQKKGARARAETEIAAMSAACESYKADNGIYPLNGDTNTLDPTMNFDPTSPPPGQTNAYSNASLYLYEKLFGV
;
A
#
# COMPACT_ATOMS: atom_id res chain seq x y z
N MET A 1 -63.82 -16.60 -58.62
CA MET A 1 -62.40 -16.21 -58.52
C MET A 1 -62.00 -16.45 -57.09
N GLU A 2 -61.64 -17.69 -56.76
CA GLU A 2 -61.27 -18.06 -55.40
C GLU A 2 -59.79 -18.44 -55.39
N PHE A 3 -59.03 -17.73 -54.57
CA PHE A 3 -57.58 -17.79 -54.47
C PHE A 3 -57.17 -18.99 -53.59
N PRO A 4 -56.11 -19.74 -53.94
CA PRO A 4 -55.65 -20.87 -53.14
C PRO A 4 -54.90 -20.43 -51.85
N PRO A 5 -55.09 -21.12 -50.71
CA PRO A 5 -54.52 -20.71 -49.42
C PRO A 5 -53.22 -21.45 -49.05
N ASP A 6 -52.07 -21.13 -49.66
CA ASP A 6 -50.85 -21.92 -49.40
C ASP A 6 -49.53 -21.12 -49.25
N VAL A 7 -49.41 -20.11 -48.37
CA VAL A 7 -48.04 -19.69 -47.94
C VAL A 7 -47.99 -19.13 -46.51
N TYR A 8 -47.79 -20.01 -45.53
CA TYR A 8 -47.21 -19.63 -44.23
C TYR A 8 -46.01 -20.54 -43.94
N LYS A 9 -44.92 -20.35 -44.68
CA LYS A 9 -43.63 -20.99 -44.36
C LYS A 9 -43.02 -20.26 -43.16
N GLY A 10 -43.35 -20.73 -41.96
CA GLY A 10 -42.68 -20.34 -40.74
C GLY A 10 -41.19 -20.66 -40.84
N VAL A 11 -40.36 -19.63 -40.72
CA VAL A 11 -38.91 -19.78 -40.55
C VAL A 11 -38.70 -20.50 -39.23
N CYS A 12 -38.29 -21.77 -39.28
CA CYS A 12 -37.89 -22.51 -38.10
C CYS A 12 -36.52 -21.98 -37.64
N PHE A 13 -36.54 -20.96 -36.78
CA PHE A 13 -35.34 -20.47 -36.12
C PHE A 13 -34.87 -21.52 -35.13
N LYS A 14 -33.93 -22.37 -35.57
CA LYS A 14 -33.29 -23.38 -34.72
C LYS A 14 -32.43 -22.64 -33.71
N ARG A 15 -33.02 -22.32 -32.56
CA ARG A 15 -32.30 -21.78 -31.40
C ARG A 15 -31.32 -22.87 -30.95
N LEU A 16 -30.05 -22.70 -31.30
CA LEU A 16 -28.95 -23.50 -30.76
C LEU A 16 -28.76 -23.09 -29.30
N THR A 17 -29.66 -23.56 -28.42
CA THR A 17 -29.42 -23.51 -26.99
C THR A 17 -28.37 -24.54 -26.67
N ASN A 18 -27.12 -24.10 -26.51
CA ASN A 18 -26.08 -24.89 -25.85
C ASN A 18 -26.58 -25.18 -24.43
N ARG A 19 -27.12 -26.38 -24.22
CA ARG A 19 -27.43 -26.86 -22.87
C ARG A 19 -26.11 -27.23 -22.23
N PHE A 20 -25.54 -26.30 -21.46
CA PHE A 20 -24.62 -26.67 -20.40
C PHE A 20 -25.44 -27.33 -19.29
N ASP A 21 -25.82 -28.60 -19.51
CA ASP A 21 -26.35 -29.47 -18.47
C ASP A 21 -25.16 -29.91 -17.61
N GLY A 22 -24.85 -29.11 -16.59
CA GLY A 22 -23.81 -29.39 -15.60
C GLY A 22 -24.31 -28.98 -14.21
N ALA A 23 -24.85 -29.92 -13.46
CA ALA A 23 -25.07 -29.73 -12.03
C ALA A 23 -23.71 -29.76 -11.33
N PHE A 24 -23.41 -28.71 -10.55
CA PHE A 24 -22.15 -28.58 -9.80
C PHE A 24 -22.02 -29.71 -8.78
N THR A 25 -20.89 -30.41 -8.78
CA THR A 25 -20.65 -31.47 -7.80
C THR A 25 -20.10 -30.87 -6.49
N LEU A 26 -20.45 -31.46 -5.34
CA LEU A 26 -19.90 -31.02 -4.05
C LEU A 26 -18.37 -31.16 -4.00
N ILE A 27 -17.82 -32.14 -4.72
CA ILE A 27 -16.37 -32.35 -4.80
C ILE A 27 -15.66 -31.23 -5.55
N GLU A 28 -16.30 -30.68 -6.60
CA GLU A 28 -15.76 -29.60 -7.40
C GLU A 28 -15.68 -28.31 -6.59
N LEU A 29 -16.68 -28.04 -5.76
CA LEU A 29 -16.67 -26.92 -4.83
C LEU A 29 -15.64 -27.11 -3.70
N ILE A 30 -15.52 -28.32 -3.16
CA ILE A 30 -14.58 -28.64 -2.07
C ILE A 30 -13.11 -28.51 -2.53
N VAL A 31 -12.77 -29.00 -3.73
CA VAL A 31 -11.39 -28.88 -4.25
C VAL A 31 -11.02 -27.41 -4.45
N VAL A 32 -11.93 -26.59 -4.95
CA VAL A 32 -11.68 -25.17 -5.19
C VAL A 32 -11.38 -24.42 -3.89
N ILE A 33 -12.22 -24.57 -2.87
CA ILE A 33 -11.96 -23.92 -1.57
C ILE A 33 -10.67 -24.44 -0.91
N THR A 34 -10.34 -25.72 -1.11
CA THR A 34 -9.09 -26.31 -0.60
C THR A 34 -7.88 -25.62 -1.21
N VAL A 35 -7.88 -25.41 -2.53
CA VAL A 35 -6.78 -24.70 -3.20
C VAL A 35 -6.72 -23.23 -2.79
N ILE A 36 -7.86 -22.54 -2.66
CA ILE A 36 -7.91 -21.14 -2.19
C ILE A 36 -7.33 -21.01 -0.78
N ILE A 37 -7.63 -21.92 0.14
CA ILE A 37 -7.10 -21.89 1.51
C ILE A 37 -5.57 -22.05 1.50
N ILE A 38 -5.03 -22.98 0.69
CA ILE A 38 -3.59 -23.18 0.58
C ILE A 38 -2.90 -21.92 0.03
N LEU A 39 -3.44 -21.36 -1.06
CA LEU A 39 -2.86 -20.15 -1.67
C LEU A 39 -2.94 -18.93 -0.76
N THR A 40 -4.09 -18.71 -0.12
CA THR A 40 -4.28 -17.57 0.79
C THR A 40 -3.41 -17.69 2.04
N GLY A 41 -3.22 -18.89 2.59
CA GLY A 41 -2.30 -19.14 3.69
C GLY A 41 -0.86 -18.73 3.36
N LEU A 42 -0.37 -19.09 2.17
CA LEU A 42 0.96 -18.71 1.71
C LEU A 42 1.07 -17.19 1.51
N VAL A 43 0.10 -16.57 0.84
CA VAL A 43 0.12 -15.12 0.58
C VAL A 43 0.18 -14.34 1.89
N LEU A 44 -0.72 -14.60 2.84
CA LEU A 44 -0.80 -13.86 4.09
C LEU A 44 0.50 -13.97 4.91
N SER A 45 1.18 -15.12 4.88
CA SER A 45 2.46 -15.30 5.58
C SER A 45 3.57 -14.36 5.07
N THR A 46 3.54 -14.00 3.78
CA THR A 46 4.58 -13.19 3.14
C THR A 46 4.34 -11.68 3.26
N VAL A 47 3.09 -11.24 3.44
CA VAL A 47 2.73 -9.80 3.48
C VAL A 47 3.45 -9.08 4.61
N GLY A 48 3.55 -9.67 5.81
CA GLY A 48 4.20 -9.02 6.95
C GLY A 48 5.67 -8.69 6.69
N TYR A 49 6.39 -9.57 6.00
CA TYR A 49 7.78 -9.33 5.60
C TYR A 49 7.88 -8.25 4.51
N ALA A 50 7.00 -8.31 3.50
CA ALA A 50 6.97 -7.32 2.42
C ALA A 50 6.67 -5.91 2.94
N GLN A 51 5.75 -5.77 3.90
CA GLN A 51 5.42 -4.49 4.53
C GLN A 51 6.60 -3.93 5.32
N LYS A 52 7.28 -4.75 6.15
CA LYS A 52 8.47 -4.31 6.89
C LYS A 52 9.60 -3.89 5.96
N LYS A 53 9.84 -4.67 4.89
CA LYS A 53 10.84 -4.33 3.86
C LYS A 53 10.47 -3.03 3.13
N GLY A 54 9.20 -2.84 2.79
CA GLY A 54 8.70 -1.61 2.17
C GLY A 54 8.85 -0.39 3.08
N ALA A 55 8.50 -0.52 4.37
CA ALA A 55 8.68 0.54 5.36
C ALA A 55 10.16 0.93 5.51
N ARG A 56 11.07 -0.05 5.55
CA ARG A 56 12.51 0.22 5.59
C ARG A 56 13.00 0.92 4.32
N ALA A 57 12.60 0.45 3.15
CA ALA A 57 12.99 1.07 1.88
C ALA A 57 12.48 2.52 1.79
N ARG A 58 11.26 2.80 2.27
CA ARG A 58 10.73 4.17 2.36
C ARG A 58 11.55 5.04 3.31
N ALA A 59 11.84 4.55 4.51
CA ALA A 59 12.68 5.28 5.46
C ALA A 59 14.07 5.59 4.87
N GLU A 60 14.70 4.62 4.17
CA GLU A 60 15.98 4.83 3.49
C GLU A 60 15.88 5.94 2.42
N THR A 61 14.80 5.97 1.63
CA THR A 61 14.59 7.05 0.64
C THR A 61 14.31 8.41 1.26
N GLU A 62 13.55 8.45 2.35
CA GLU A 62 13.25 9.68 3.08
C GLU A 62 14.51 10.27 3.72
N ILE A 63 15.33 9.43 4.36
CA ILE A 63 16.63 9.84 4.92
C ILE A 63 17.55 10.38 3.83
N ALA A 64 17.60 9.75 2.65
CA ALA A 64 18.41 10.22 1.53
C ALA A 64 17.93 11.57 0.97
N ALA A 65 16.61 11.80 0.92
CA ALA A 65 16.05 13.08 0.53
C ALA A 65 16.36 14.18 1.56
N MET A 66 16.23 13.86 2.85
CA MET A 66 16.55 14.79 3.94
C MET A 66 18.05 15.14 3.99
N SER A 67 18.94 14.17 3.79
CA SER A 67 20.38 14.43 3.77
C SER A 67 20.77 15.34 2.61
N ALA A 68 20.21 15.12 1.42
CA ALA A 68 20.41 15.99 0.27
C ALA A 68 19.91 17.43 0.54
N ALA A 69 18.75 17.58 1.18
CA ALA A 69 18.24 18.89 1.57
C ALA A 69 19.15 19.60 2.59
N CYS A 70 19.67 18.88 3.59
CA CYS A 70 20.63 19.41 4.55
C CYS A 70 21.95 19.86 3.89
N GLU A 71 22.46 19.09 2.92
CA GLU A 71 23.66 19.49 2.16
C GLU A 71 23.39 20.76 1.34
N SER A 72 22.22 20.88 0.71
CA SER A 72 21.83 22.11 0.00
C SER A 72 21.75 23.30 0.94
N TYR A 73 21.09 23.16 2.09
CA TYR A 73 21.00 24.22 3.09
C TYR A 73 22.38 24.67 3.56
N LYS A 74 23.30 23.73 3.78
CA LYS A 74 24.69 24.03 4.17
C LYS A 74 25.46 24.71 3.04
N ALA A 75 25.24 24.35 1.78
CA ALA A 75 25.87 25.01 0.65
C ALA A 75 25.49 26.51 0.60
N ASP A 76 24.24 26.83 0.96
CA ASP A 76 23.73 28.20 0.97
C ASP A 76 24.09 28.99 2.25
N ASN A 77 24.05 28.34 3.41
CA ASN A 77 24.18 29.00 4.73
C ASN A 77 25.53 28.75 5.43
N GLY A 78 26.38 27.89 4.87
CA GLY A 78 27.70 27.52 5.42
C GLY A 78 27.66 26.58 6.64
N ILE A 79 26.48 26.30 7.19
CA ILE A 79 26.30 25.46 8.38
C ILE A 79 25.03 24.61 8.28
N TYR A 80 25.05 23.42 8.89
CA TYR A 80 23.84 22.60 9.00
C TYR A 80 22.79 23.26 9.90
N PRO A 81 21.49 22.98 9.70
CA PRO A 81 20.43 23.49 10.56
C PRO A 81 20.60 22.95 11.98
N LEU A 82 20.87 23.85 12.93
CA LEU A 82 21.06 23.52 14.34
C LEU A 82 20.40 24.57 15.25
N ASN A 83 19.79 24.10 16.32
CA ASN A 83 19.18 24.90 17.38
C ASN A 83 19.41 24.22 18.76
N GLY A 84 18.92 24.85 19.83
CA GLY A 84 19.02 24.28 21.18
C GLY A 84 18.30 22.92 21.33
N ASP A 85 17.19 22.74 20.63
CA ASP A 85 16.40 21.49 20.66
C ASP A 85 17.06 20.35 19.89
N THR A 86 17.83 20.62 18.84
CA THR A 86 18.55 19.60 18.05
C THR A 86 19.86 19.21 18.71
N ASN A 87 20.58 20.16 19.30
CA ASN A 87 21.86 19.90 19.97
C ASN A 87 21.72 19.12 21.28
N THR A 88 20.53 19.05 21.86
CA THR A 88 20.25 18.34 23.11
C THR A 88 19.74 16.91 22.91
N LEU A 89 19.53 16.49 21.65
CA LEU A 89 19.07 15.15 21.31
C LEU A 89 20.24 14.17 21.17
N ASP A 90 20.20 13.10 21.95
CA ASP A 90 21.09 11.97 21.81
C ASP A 90 20.30 10.72 21.36
N PRO A 91 20.50 10.23 20.12
CA PRO A 91 19.83 9.02 19.63
C PRO A 91 20.21 7.76 20.40
N THR A 92 21.30 7.79 21.17
CA THR A 92 21.78 6.70 22.04
C THR A 92 21.10 6.68 23.40
N MET A 93 20.38 7.74 23.76
CA MET A 93 19.64 7.84 25.03
C MET A 93 18.12 7.91 24.80
N ASN A 94 17.70 8.49 23.67
CA ASN A 94 16.29 8.65 23.29
C ASN A 94 15.90 7.72 22.13
N PHE A 95 15.88 6.41 22.37
CA PHE A 95 15.61 5.42 21.32
C PHE A 95 14.17 5.41 20.80
N ASP A 96 13.22 5.95 21.57
CA ASP A 96 11.80 5.95 21.21
C ASP A 96 11.36 7.37 20.82
N PRO A 97 11.03 7.61 19.54
CA PRO A 97 10.50 8.89 19.10
C PRO A 97 9.02 9.12 19.48
N THR A 98 8.36 8.09 20.03
CA THR A 98 6.91 8.06 20.29
C THR A 98 6.52 7.91 21.76
N SER A 99 7.43 7.48 22.65
CA SER A 99 7.17 7.51 24.09
C SER A 99 7.84 8.72 24.75
N PRO A 100 7.04 9.73 25.17
CA PRO A 100 7.54 10.76 26.04
C PRO A 100 7.85 10.17 27.42
N PRO A 101 8.98 10.52 28.06
CA PRO A 101 9.14 10.30 29.50
C PRO A 101 7.94 10.87 30.27
N PRO A 102 7.50 10.27 31.39
CA PRO A 102 6.38 10.80 32.17
C PRO A 102 6.64 12.27 32.54
N GLY A 103 5.81 13.18 32.01
CA GLY A 103 5.94 14.63 32.22
C GLY A 103 6.74 15.41 31.17
N GLN A 104 7.14 14.81 30.04
CA GLN A 104 7.82 15.50 28.93
C GLN A 104 7.08 15.33 27.60
N THR A 105 7.31 16.22 26.64
CA THR A 105 6.84 16.10 25.24
C THR A 105 7.84 15.28 24.41
N ASN A 106 7.42 14.76 23.25
CA ASN A 106 8.31 14.02 22.34
C ASN A 106 9.53 14.89 21.98
N ALA A 107 10.73 14.51 22.44
CA ALA A 107 11.93 15.33 22.28
C ALA A 107 12.24 15.66 20.81
N TYR A 108 11.83 14.78 19.89
CA TYR A 108 12.03 14.92 18.45
C TYR A 108 11.03 15.83 17.74
N SER A 109 9.87 16.16 18.32
CA SER A 109 8.82 16.91 17.60
C SER A 109 9.20 18.36 17.34
N ASN A 110 9.88 19.01 18.30
CA ASN A 110 10.31 20.40 18.14
C ASN A 110 11.51 20.51 17.19
N ALA A 111 12.45 19.56 17.30
CA ALA A 111 13.59 19.48 16.40
C ALA A 111 13.18 19.20 14.94
N SER A 112 12.22 18.31 14.71
CA SER A 112 11.72 18.02 13.35
C SER A 112 10.94 19.19 12.76
N LEU A 113 10.16 19.92 13.57
CA LEU A 113 9.49 21.15 13.15
C LEU A 113 10.51 22.20 12.70
N TYR A 114 11.53 22.47 13.53
CA TYR A 114 12.59 23.42 13.20
C TYR A 114 13.32 23.04 11.91
N LEU A 115 13.66 21.76 11.75
CA LEU A 115 14.31 21.27 10.55
C LEU A 115 13.42 21.47 9.32
N TYR A 116 12.13 21.19 9.43
CA TYR A 116 11.16 21.39 8.35
C TYR A 116 11.10 22.87 7.92
N GLU A 117 11.00 23.79 8.87
CA GLU A 117 10.99 25.24 8.60
C GLU A 117 12.26 25.68 7.86
N LYS A 118 13.43 25.17 8.25
CA LYS A 118 14.71 25.53 7.63
C LYS A 118 14.93 24.94 6.25
N LEU A 119 14.49 23.71 6.01
CA LEU A 119 14.71 23.02 4.74
C LEU A 119 13.66 23.35 3.68
N PHE A 120 12.40 23.55 4.08
CA PHE A 120 11.27 23.69 3.15
C PHE A 120 10.69 25.11 3.09
N GLY A 121 11.14 26.02 3.96
CA GLY A 121 10.84 27.45 3.85
C GLY A 121 9.35 27.78 3.95
N VAL A 122 8.75 27.50 5.11
CA VAL A 122 7.44 28.05 5.50
C VAL A 122 7.58 29.37 6.24
#